data_AF-A0A381T0J1-F1
#
_entry.id   AF-A0A381T0J1-F1
#
_cell.length_a   1.000
_cell.length_b   1.000
_cell.length_c   1.000
_cell.angle_alpha   90.00
_cell.angle_beta   90.00
_cell.angle_gamma   90.00
#
_symmetry.space_group_name_H-M   'P 1'
#
loop_
_entity.id
_entity.type
_entity.pdbx_description
1 polymer ?
#
loop_
_entity_poly.entity_id
_entity_poly.type
_entity_poly.pdbx_seq_one_letter_code
_entity_poly.pdbx_strand_id
1 'polypeptide(L)' 'MRITLLLLSVFTALMPARVEAQPVVTAEDYTRAESFLSGQTDSLVSGVMTSPAWLTSDRLVYQNRIPEGREFVM' A
#
# COMPACT_ATOMS: atom_id res chain seq x y z
N MET A 1 -31.89 40.35 -8.28
CA MET A 1 -31.50 39.14 -7.51
C MET A 1 -31.96 37.83 -8.17
N ARG A 2 -33.21 37.70 -8.65
CA ARG A 2 -33.70 36.45 -9.29
C ARG A 2 -32.96 36.10 -10.60
N ILE A 3 -32.72 37.09 -11.46
CA ILE A 3 -32.00 36.92 -12.75
C ILE A 3 -30.51 36.62 -12.52
N THR A 4 -29.88 37.24 -11.54
CA THR A 4 -28.48 36.97 -11.18
C THR A 4 -28.28 35.55 -10.63
N LEU A 5 -29.26 35.03 -9.86
CA LEU A 5 -29.26 33.63 -9.39
C LEU A 5 -29.46 32.63 -10.53
N LEU A 6 -30.27 32.97 -11.54
CA LEU A 6 -30.48 32.14 -12.74
C LEU A 6 -29.23 32.12 -13.65
N LEU A 7 -28.53 33.24 -13.80
CA LEU A 7 -27.30 33.31 -14.58
C LEU A 7 -26.15 32.52 -13.95
N LEU A 8 -26.04 32.54 -12.61
CA LEU A 8 -25.00 31.80 -11.90
C LEU A 8 -25.21 30.28 -11.98
N SER A 9 -26.47 29.82 -11.94
CA SER A 9 -26.80 28.39 -12.04
C SER A 9 -26.61 27.84 -13.45
N VAL A 10 -26.86 28.65 -14.48
CA VAL A 10 -26.53 28.28 -15.87
C VAL A 10 -25.02 28.20 -16.09
N PHE A 11 -24.23 29.10 -15.49
CA PHE A 11 -22.77 29.10 -15.63
C PHE A 11 -22.12 27.82 -15.07
N THR A 12 -22.60 27.30 -13.94
CA THR A 12 -22.09 26.04 -13.36
C THR A 12 -22.42 24.82 -14.22
N ALA A 13 -23.55 24.83 -14.93
CA ALA A 13 -23.97 23.74 -15.82
C ALA A 13 -23.20 23.69 -17.15
N LEU A 14 -22.54 24.78 -17.53
CA LEU A 14 -21.71 24.86 -18.75
C LEU A 14 -20.25 24.48 -18.52
N MET A 15 -19.85 24.16 -17.28
CA MET A 15 -18.50 23.64 -17.00
C MET A 15 -18.36 22.24 -17.62
N PRO A 16 -17.41 22.03 -18.56
CA PRO A 16 -17.17 20.70 -19.10
C PRO A 16 -16.67 19.80 -17.98
N ALA A 17 -17.39 18.71 -17.70
CA ALA A 17 -16.89 17.65 -16.85
C ALA A 17 -15.64 17.06 -17.52
N ARG A 18 -14.47 17.29 -16.93
CA ARG A 18 -13.24 16.62 -17.36
C ARG A 18 -13.35 15.18 -16.92
N VAL A 19 -13.79 14.31 -17.83
CA VAL A 19 -13.63 12.86 -17.68
C VAL A 19 -12.17 12.59 -17.98
N GLU A 20 -11.34 12.57 -16.94
CA GLU A 20 -9.99 12.03 -17.07
C GLU A 20 -10.11 10.55 -17.41
N ALA A 21 -9.56 10.16 -18.56
CA ALA A 21 -9.48 8.76 -18.92
C ALA A 21 -8.71 8.03 -17.81
N GLN A 22 -9.31 6.98 -17.25
CA GLN A 22 -8.60 6.16 -16.27
C GLN A 22 -7.34 5.62 -16.95
N PRO A 23 -6.16 5.78 -16.32
CA PRO A 23 -4.94 5.21 -16.84
C PRO A 23 -5.13 3.71 -17.08
N VAL A 24 -4.69 3.23 -18.25
CA VAL A 24 -4.70 1.80 -18.55
C VAL A 24 -3.67 1.14 -17.63
N VAL A 25 -4.12 0.25 -16.75
CA VAL A 25 -3.24 -0.50 -15.86
C VAL A 25 -2.45 -1.52 -16.68
N THR A 26 -1.12 -1.41 -16.63
CA THR A 26 -0.20 -2.26 -17.39
C THR A 26 0.42 -3.34 -16.50
N ALA A 27 1.09 -4.31 -17.12
CA ALA A 27 1.86 -5.31 -16.39
C ALA A 27 3.01 -4.68 -15.57
N GLU A 28 3.62 -3.60 -16.07
CA GLU A 28 4.70 -2.88 -15.38
C GLU A 28 4.20 -2.21 -14.09
N ASP A 29 2.95 -1.72 -14.10
CA ASP A 29 2.31 -1.17 -12.89
C ASP A 29 2.10 -2.24 -11.82
N TYR A 30 1.73 -3.46 -12.24
CA TYR A 30 1.62 -4.60 -11.33
C TYR A 30 2.98 -5.02 -10.76
N THR A 31 4.01 -5.15 -11.60
CA THR A 31 5.36 -5.47 -11.12
C THR A 31 5.86 -4.44 -10.10
N ARG A 32 5.57 -3.15 -10.35
CA ARG A 32 5.86 -2.09 -9.39
C ARG A 32 5.06 -2.27 -8.10
N ALA A 33 3.75 -2.50 -8.18
CA ALA A 33 2.89 -2.69 -7.01
C ALA A 33 3.33 -3.89 -6.16
N GLU A 34 3.70 -5.01 -6.79
CA GLU A 34 4.21 -6.21 -6.13
C GLU A 34 5.49 -5.92 -5.33
N SER A 35 6.37 -5.06 -5.82
CA SER A 35 7.60 -4.69 -5.11
C SER A 35 7.35 -4.02 -3.76
N PHE A 36 6.20 -3.33 -3.61
CA PHE A 36 5.78 -2.69 -2.36
C PHE A 36 4.96 -3.61 -1.45
N LEU A 37 4.35 -4.66 -2.00
CA LEU A 37 3.39 -5.51 -1.30
C LEU A 37 4.00 -6.13 -0.05
N SER A 38 5.20 -6.71 -0.17
CA SER A 38 5.87 -7.42 0.94
C SER A 38 6.00 -6.55 2.20
N GLY A 39 6.46 -5.31 2.06
CA GLY A 39 6.62 -4.37 3.18
C GLY A 39 5.30 -3.89 3.78
N GLN A 40 4.25 -3.78 2.97
CA GLN A 40 2.92 -3.36 3.44
C GLN A 40 2.14 -4.48 4.14
N THR A 41 2.42 -5.74 3.79
CA THR A 41 1.74 -6.91 4.39
C THR A 41 2.56 -7.60 5.47
N ASP A 42 3.80 -7.15 5.71
CA ASP A 42 4.75 -7.79 6.64
C ASP A 42 4.19 -7.96 8.06
N SER A 43 3.40 -6.98 8.55
CA SER A 43 2.76 -7.04 9.87
C SER A 43 1.61 -8.04 9.97
N LEU A 44 1.08 -8.51 8.84
CA LEU A 44 -0.03 -9.47 8.79
C LEU A 44 0.46 -10.92 8.88
N VAL A 45 1.77 -11.15 8.78
CA VAL A 45 2.38 -12.48 8.80
C VAL A 45 3.00 -12.72 10.17
N SER A 46 2.56 -13.76 10.89
CA SER A 46 3.12 -14.16 12.18
C SER A 46 3.40 -15.67 12.22
N GLY A 47 4.16 -16.13 13.22
CA GLY A 47 4.56 -17.52 13.38
C GLY A 47 5.66 -17.97 12.40
N VAL A 48 6.42 -17.02 11.86
CA VAL A 48 7.50 -17.28 10.90
C VAL A 48 8.87 -16.92 11.48
N MET A 49 9.85 -17.76 11.18
CA MET A 49 11.26 -17.50 11.46
C MET A 49 11.83 -16.58 10.38
N THR A 50 12.41 -15.45 10.79
CA THR A 50 13.09 -14.50 9.91
C THR A 50 14.53 -14.29 10.33
N SER A 51 15.38 -13.90 9.37
CA SER A 51 16.80 -13.58 9.61
C SER A 51 17.59 -14.67 10.35
N PRO A 52 17.56 -15.94 9.92
CA PRO A 52 18.29 -17.02 10.58
C PRO A 52 19.81 -16.84 10.42
N ALA A 53 20.56 -17.07 11.50
CA ALA A 53 22.03 -17.08 11.50
C ALA A 53 22.59 -18.19 12.39
N TRP A 54 23.61 -18.89 11.90
CA TRP A 54 24.32 -19.92 12.66
C TRP A 54 25.49 -19.31 13.43
N LEU A 55 25.58 -19.63 14.71
CA LEU A 55 26.75 -19.36 15.54
C LEU A 55 27.75 -20.51 15.43
N THR A 56 29.01 -20.23 15.76
CA THR A 56 30.11 -21.22 15.76
C THR A 56 29.91 -22.38 16.75
N SER A 57 28.94 -22.28 17.65
CA SER A 57 28.59 -23.30 18.65
C SER A 57 27.42 -24.20 18.22
N ASP A 58 27.14 -24.31 16.91
CA ASP A 58 25.99 -25.04 16.35
C ASP A 58 24.63 -24.55 16.88
N ARG A 59 24.56 -23.28 17.29
CA ARG A 59 23.34 -22.63 17.75
C ARG A 59 22.76 -21.76 16.63
N LEU A 60 21.47 -21.97 16.35
CA LEU A 60 20.70 -21.13 15.43
C LEU A 60 20.08 -19.97 16.20
N VAL A 61 20.42 -18.74 15.80
CA VAL A 61 19.75 -17.53 16.27
C VAL A 61 18.83 -16.99 15.18
N TYR A 62 17.66 -16.50 15.57
CA TYR A 62 16.67 -15.99 14.61
C TYR A 62 15.71 -14.98 15.23
N GLN A 63 14.95 -14.29 14.38
CA GLN A 63 13.82 -13.48 14.80
C GLN A 63 12.52 -14.27 14.60
N ASN A 64 11.68 -14.35 15.63
CA ASN A 64 10.34 -14.87 15.53
C ASN A 64 9.36 -13.70 15.35
N ARG A 65 8.51 -13.75 14.34
CA ARG A 65 7.45 -12.74 14.16
C ARG A 65 6.20 -13.14 14.91
N ILE A 66 5.76 -12.28 15.83
CA ILE A 66 4.54 -12.44 16.63
C ILE A 66 3.59 -11.28 16.34
N PRO A 67 2.29 -11.39 16.67
CA PRO A 67 1.33 -10.31 16.46
C PRO A 67 1.75 -8.97 17.11
N GLU A 68 2.46 -9.03 18.24
CA GLU A 68 2.93 -7.89 19.02
C GLU A 68 4.25 -7.28 18.47
N GLY A 69 4.88 -7.91 17.48
CA GLY A 69 6.13 -7.44 16.88
C GLY A 69 7.11 -8.57 16.56
N ARG A 70 8.33 -8.46 17.09
CA ARG A 70 9.41 -9.40 16.81
C ARG A 70 10.14 -9.77 18.10
N GLU A 71 10.40 -11.05 18.27
CA GLU A 71 11.20 -11.60 19.35
C GLU A 71 12.50 -12.17 18.80
N PHE A 72 13.56 -12.11 19.60
CA PHE A 72 14.85 -12.71 19.24
C PHE A 72 15.01 -14.03 20.00
N VAL A 73 15.25 -15.11 19.27
CA VAL A 73 15.54 -16.43 19.82
C VAL A 73 17.03 -16.70 19.64
N MET A 74 17.70 -17.07 20.74
CA MET A 74 19.15 -17.26 20.80
C MET A 74 19.56 -18.62 21.30
#